data_AF-A0A6I9Y4J0-F1
#
_entry.id   AF-A0A6I9Y4J0-F1
#
_cell.length_a   1.000
_cell.length_b   1.000
_cell.length_c   1.000
_cell.angle_alpha   90.00
_cell.angle_beta   90.00
_cell.angle_gamma   90.00
#
_symmetry.space_group_name_H-M   'P 1'
#
loop_
_entity.id
_entity.type
_entity.pdbx_description
1 polymer ?
#
loop_
_entity_poly.entity_id
_entity_poly.type
_entity_poly.pdbx_seq_one_letter_code
_entity_poly.pdbx_strand_id
1 'polypeptide(L)'
;MPLNNAVVLKCIRLKCELMLFIPYNHAVCIFYLVLRALDTVEDDMTISLEAKVPMLHNFHSYLYQPDWKFMDSREKDRQVLEDFPTISLEFRNLAKVYQDVITDICHKMGLGMAEFLEKKVNSNKEWDKQK
;
A
#
# COMPACT_ATOMS: atom_id res chain seq x y z
N MET A 1 7.62 24.95 -3.66
CA MET A 1 6.21 25.30 -3.41
C MET A 1 5.45 24.00 -3.19
N PRO A 2 4.88 23.75 -2.01
CA PRO A 2 4.26 22.46 -1.73
C PRO A 2 2.99 22.33 -2.59
N LEU A 3 2.85 21.22 -3.31
CA LEU A 3 1.59 20.89 -3.97
C LEU A 3 0.52 20.77 -2.88
N ASN A 4 -0.49 21.62 -2.95
CA ASN A 4 -1.62 21.64 -2.02
C ASN A 4 -2.26 20.26 -1.91
N ASN A 5 -2.42 19.73 -0.69
CA ASN A 5 -3.21 18.54 -0.35
C ASN A 5 -4.60 18.52 -1.01
N ALA A 6 -5.15 19.69 -1.34
CA ALA A 6 -6.40 19.85 -2.08
C ALA A 6 -6.37 19.28 -3.51
N VAL A 7 -5.21 19.20 -4.16
CA VAL A 7 -5.06 18.64 -5.53
C VAL A 7 -4.99 17.12 -5.51
N VAL A 8 -4.34 16.55 -4.49
CA VAL A 8 -4.30 15.09 -4.30
C VAL A 8 -5.67 14.57 -3.90
N LEU A 9 -6.33 15.22 -2.91
CA LEU A 9 -7.73 14.95 -2.62
C LEU A 9 -8.60 15.17 -3.86
N LYS A 10 -8.39 16.21 -4.69
CA LYS A 10 -9.15 16.37 -5.94
C LYS A 10 -8.88 15.30 -6.97
N CYS A 11 -7.65 14.77 -7.09
CA CYS A 11 -7.33 13.71 -8.07
C CYS A 11 -7.81 12.33 -7.60
N ILE A 12 -7.71 12.03 -6.30
CA ILE A 12 -8.31 10.83 -5.69
C ILE A 12 -9.84 10.96 -5.75
N ARG A 13 -10.37 12.15 -5.48
CA ARG A 13 -11.80 12.45 -5.59
C ARG A 13 -12.29 12.44 -7.04
N LEU A 14 -11.53 12.88 -8.05
CA LEU A 14 -11.91 12.76 -9.47
C LEU A 14 -11.80 11.31 -9.99
N LYS A 15 -10.79 10.55 -9.54
CA LYS A 15 -10.67 9.11 -9.88
C LYS A 15 -11.74 8.26 -9.19
N CYS A 16 -12.06 8.50 -7.91
CA CYS A 16 -13.18 7.85 -7.23
C CYS A 16 -14.54 8.50 -7.61
N GLU A 17 -14.65 9.73 -8.14
CA GLU A 17 -15.93 10.37 -8.56
C GLU A 17 -16.62 9.62 -9.70
N LEU A 18 -15.86 8.99 -10.60
CA LEU A 18 -16.42 8.06 -11.58
C LEU A 18 -16.99 6.78 -10.94
N MET A 19 -16.67 6.51 -9.67
CA MET A 19 -17.04 5.32 -8.91
C MET A 19 -17.95 5.64 -7.70
N LEU A 20 -18.24 6.92 -7.38
CA LEU A 20 -18.75 7.36 -6.06
C LEU A 20 -20.19 7.89 -6.01
N PHE A 21 -21.10 7.44 -6.87
CA PHE A 21 -22.52 7.86 -6.73
C PHE A 21 -23.32 7.09 -5.66
N ILE A 22 -22.70 6.24 -4.83
CA ILE A 22 -23.40 5.46 -3.78
C ILE A 22 -22.59 5.42 -2.46
N PRO A 23 -23.21 5.69 -1.29
CA PRO A 23 -22.56 5.68 0.04
C PRO A 23 -21.92 4.34 0.47
N TYR A 24 -22.14 3.26 -0.29
CA TYR A 24 -21.52 1.95 -0.08
C TYR A 24 -20.02 1.91 -0.47
N ASN A 25 -19.52 2.93 -1.20
CA ASN A 25 -18.18 2.89 -1.81
C ASN A 25 -17.04 3.47 -0.97
N HIS A 26 -17.28 4.03 0.23
CA HIS A 26 -16.16 4.63 0.98
C HIS A 26 -15.18 3.56 1.49
N ALA A 27 -15.68 2.52 2.19
CA ALA A 27 -14.84 1.42 2.66
C ALA A 27 -14.12 0.70 1.50
N VAL A 28 -14.79 0.57 0.34
CA VAL A 28 -14.22 -0.05 -0.87
C VAL A 28 -13.13 0.84 -1.51
N CYS A 29 -13.35 2.15 -1.62
CA CYS A 29 -12.34 3.10 -2.15
C CYS A 29 -11.10 3.10 -1.22
N ILE A 30 -11.27 3.11 0.11
CA ILE A 30 -10.14 2.99 1.06
C ILE A 30 -9.43 1.65 0.92
N PHE A 31 -10.18 0.54 0.86
CA PHE A 31 -9.59 -0.78 0.70
C PHE A 31 -8.76 -0.87 -0.58
N TYR A 32 -9.28 -0.34 -1.69
CA TYR A 32 -8.54 -0.27 -2.96
C TYR A 32 -7.25 0.55 -2.85
N LEU A 33 -7.30 1.71 -2.20
CA LEU A 33 -6.13 2.58 -2.03
C LEU A 33 -5.06 1.91 -1.15
N VAL A 34 -5.46 1.21 -0.09
CA VAL A 34 -4.56 0.43 0.77
C VAL A 34 -3.88 -0.68 -0.03
N LEU A 35 -4.64 -1.44 -0.83
CA LEU A 35 -4.06 -2.49 -1.68
C LEU A 35 -3.17 -1.92 -2.77
N ARG A 36 -3.53 -0.79 -3.38
CA ARG A 36 -2.67 -0.13 -4.37
C ARG A 36 -1.34 0.32 -3.76
N ALA A 37 -1.36 0.82 -2.52
CA ALA A 37 -0.15 1.20 -1.82
C ALA A 37 0.73 -0.03 -1.53
N LEU A 38 0.13 -1.16 -1.12
CA LEU A 38 0.84 -2.43 -0.95
C LEU A 38 1.48 -2.92 -2.27
N ASP A 39 0.71 -2.95 -3.36
CA ASP A 39 1.21 -3.34 -4.70
C ASP A 39 2.35 -2.43 -5.14
N THR A 40 2.26 -1.12 -4.88
CA THR A 40 3.32 -0.16 -5.25
C THR A 40 4.64 -0.48 -4.53
N VAL A 41 4.61 -0.95 -3.28
CA VAL A 41 5.82 -1.40 -2.57
C VAL A 41 6.38 -2.69 -3.17
N GLU A 42 5.50 -3.61 -3.57
CA GLU A 42 5.88 -4.89 -4.17
C GLU A 42 6.53 -4.71 -5.55
N ASP A 43 5.89 -3.93 -6.43
CA ASP A 43 6.32 -3.65 -7.79
C ASP A 43 7.64 -2.84 -7.86
N ASP A 44 7.91 -1.99 -6.87
CA ASP A 44 9.06 -1.08 -6.91
C ASP A 44 10.40 -1.85 -6.80
N MET A 45 11.04 -2.08 -7.94
CA MET A 45 12.33 -2.79 -8.02
C MET A 45 13.51 -1.97 -7.46
N THR A 46 13.32 -0.72 -7.06
CA THR A 46 14.38 0.12 -6.48
C THR A 46 14.52 -0.10 -4.97
N ILE A 47 13.50 -0.64 -4.31
CA ILE A 47 13.52 -1.00 -2.89
C ILE A 47 14.22 -2.35 -2.75
N SER A 48 15.28 -2.41 -1.94
CA SER A 48 15.99 -3.67 -1.66
C SER A 48 15.05 -4.68 -1.00
N LEU A 49 15.24 -5.97 -1.29
CA LEU A 49 14.45 -7.04 -0.70
C LEU A 49 14.52 -7.04 0.84
N GLU A 50 15.67 -6.70 1.41
CA GLU A 50 15.89 -6.61 2.85
C GLU A 50 15.01 -5.54 3.52
N ALA A 51 14.68 -4.46 2.80
CA ALA A 51 13.73 -3.44 3.28
C ALA A 51 12.29 -3.77 2.87
N LYS A 52 12.09 -4.33 1.68
CA LYS A 52 10.76 -4.63 1.11
C LYS A 52 10.03 -5.72 1.88
N VAL A 53 10.69 -6.84 2.20
CA VAL A 53 10.10 -7.96 2.94
C VAL A 53 9.50 -7.50 4.28
N PRO A 54 10.24 -6.86 5.20
CA PRO A 54 9.66 -6.39 6.46
C PRO A 54 8.61 -5.30 6.25
N MET A 55 8.70 -4.51 5.18
CA MET A 55 7.69 -3.50 4.85
C MET A 55 6.36 -4.14 4.45
N LEU A 56 6.37 -5.17 3.61
CA LEU A 56 5.19 -5.94 3.20
C LEU A 56 4.57 -6.70 4.39
N HIS A 57 5.39 -7.35 5.21
CA HIS A 57 4.94 -8.03 6.43
C HIS A 57 4.19 -7.07 7.38
N ASN A 58 4.78 -5.90 7.63
CA ASN A 58 4.27 -4.94 8.61
C ASN A 58 3.30 -3.92 8.01
N PHE A 59 2.96 -4.02 6.72
CA PHE A 59 2.16 -2.99 6.03
C PHE A 59 0.81 -2.75 6.71
N HIS A 60 0.17 -3.83 7.17
CA HIS A 60 -1.09 -3.78 7.92
C HIS A 60 -1.01 -2.93 9.20
N SER A 61 0.17 -2.86 9.84
CA SER A 61 0.38 -2.06 11.06
C SER A 61 0.47 -0.56 10.75
N TYR A 62 0.93 -0.19 9.55
CA TYR A 62 1.06 1.20 9.12
C TYR A 62 -0.29 1.88 8.93
N LEU A 63 -1.37 1.11 8.73
CA LEU A 63 -2.75 1.63 8.72
C LEU A 63 -3.11 2.37 10.03
N TYR A 64 -2.50 1.97 11.14
CA TYR A 64 -2.71 2.58 12.45
C TYR A 64 -1.65 3.63 12.80
N GLN A 65 -0.65 3.85 11.96
CA GLN A 65 0.41 4.84 12.16
C GLN A 65 0.05 6.13 11.39
N PRO A 66 -0.31 7.23 12.07
CA PRO A 66 -0.81 8.45 11.40
C PRO A 66 0.22 9.11 10.49
N ASP A 67 1.50 9.05 10.86
CA ASP A 67 2.58 9.76 10.17
C ASP A 67 3.37 8.90 9.19
N TRP A 68 2.99 7.62 9.06
CA TRP A 68 3.70 6.71 8.18
C TRP A 68 3.47 7.11 6.72
N LYS A 69 4.58 7.23 5.99
CA LYS A 69 4.63 7.50 4.56
C LYS A 69 5.95 6.99 3.99
N PHE A 70 5.98 6.77 2.69
CA PHE A 70 7.19 6.34 1.99
C PHE A 70 7.46 7.24 0.79
N MET A 71 8.60 7.95 0.83
CA MET A 71 8.95 9.00 -0.15
C MET A 71 9.95 8.52 -1.23
N ASP A 72 10.52 7.33 -1.08
CA ASP A 72 11.63 6.86 -1.91
C ASP A 72 11.17 6.01 -3.11
N SER A 73 9.85 5.86 -3.32
CA SER A 73 9.33 5.06 -4.42
C SER A 73 9.49 5.75 -5.76
N ARG A 74 9.87 5.00 -6.79
CA ARG A 74 9.97 5.48 -8.19
C ARG A 74 8.81 5.08 -9.08
N GLU A 75 7.82 4.39 -8.53
CA GLU A 75 6.67 3.90 -9.27
C GLU A 75 5.74 5.01 -9.75
N LYS A 76 4.90 4.67 -10.75
CA LYS A 76 3.89 5.59 -11.32
C LYS A 76 2.86 6.04 -10.28
N ASP A 77 2.52 5.15 -9.36
CA ASP A 77 1.47 5.35 -8.35
C ASP A 77 2.06 5.75 -6.99
N ARG A 78 3.36 6.10 -6.91
CA ARG A 78 4.07 6.46 -5.65
C ARG A 78 3.35 7.48 -4.76
N GLN A 79 2.50 8.32 -5.35
CA GLN A 79 1.67 9.27 -4.62
C GLN A 79 0.79 8.62 -3.53
N VAL A 80 0.35 7.37 -3.70
CA VAL A 80 -0.42 6.67 -2.65
C VAL A 80 0.43 6.32 -1.43
N LEU A 81 1.75 6.24 -1.59
CA LEU A 81 2.71 6.00 -0.51
C LEU A 81 3.19 7.31 0.13
N GLU A 82 3.38 8.35 -0.67
CA GLU A 82 3.76 9.69 -0.20
C GLU A 82 2.65 10.34 0.65
N ASP A 83 1.39 10.19 0.23
CA ASP A 83 0.19 10.71 0.91
C ASP A 83 -0.59 9.61 1.67
N PHE A 84 0.11 8.54 2.07
CA PHE A 84 -0.47 7.47 2.89
C PHE A 84 -1.07 7.95 4.23
N PRO A 85 -0.58 9.01 4.90
CA PRO A 85 -1.23 9.58 6.09
C PRO A 85 -2.70 9.93 5.89
N THR A 86 -3.06 10.41 4.69
CA THR A 86 -4.44 10.75 4.33
C THR A 86 -5.29 9.49 4.19
N ILE A 87 -4.75 8.45 3.53
CA ILE A 87 -5.44 7.16 3.38
C ILE A 87 -5.64 6.49 4.74
N SER A 88 -4.60 6.49 5.58
CA SER A 88 -4.64 5.87 6.91
C SER A 88 -5.59 6.61 7.85
N LEU A 89 -5.72 7.94 7.72
CA LEU A 89 -6.72 8.73 8.45
C LEU A 89 -8.15 8.31 8.10
N GLU A 90 -8.48 8.23 6.82
CA GLU A 90 -9.83 7.83 6.40
C GLU A 90 -10.12 6.35 6.75
N PHE A 91 -9.10 5.48 6.67
CA PHE A 91 -9.20 4.11 7.17
C PHE A 91 -9.58 4.06 8.66
N ARG A 92 -8.91 4.85 9.51
CA ARG A 92 -9.21 4.91 10.95
C ARG A 92 -10.60 5.48 11.27
N ASN A 93 -11.20 6.23 10.34
CA ASN A 93 -12.56 6.74 10.45
C ASN A 93 -13.64 5.71 10.06
N LEU A 94 -13.28 4.58 9.43
CA LEU A 94 -14.23 3.54 9.07
C LEU A 94 -14.77 2.80 10.31
N ALA A 95 -15.93 2.16 10.18
CA ALA A 95 -16.43 1.27 11.24
C ALA A 95 -15.46 0.10 11.47
N LYS A 96 -15.34 -0.34 12.74
CA LYS A 96 -14.37 -1.36 13.16
C LYS A 96 -14.44 -2.65 12.34
N VAL A 97 -15.64 -3.07 11.95
CA VAL A 97 -15.85 -4.25 11.07
C VAL A 97 -15.10 -4.12 9.73
N TYR A 98 -15.07 -2.93 9.12
CA TYR A 98 -14.34 -2.72 7.87
C TYR A 98 -12.84 -2.62 8.11
N GLN A 99 -12.43 -1.97 9.20
CA GLN A 99 -11.02 -1.88 9.58
C GLN A 99 -10.41 -3.28 9.76
N ASP A 100 -11.12 -4.17 10.45
CA ASP A 100 -10.67 -5.53 10.73
C ASP A 100 -10.53 -6.35 9.45
N VAL A 101 -11.51 -6.27 8.53
CA VAL A 101 -11.45 -6.95 7.23
C VAL A 101 -10.29 -6.44 6.39
N ILE A 102 -10.14 -5.12 6.27
CA ILE A 102 -9.06 -4.51 5.48
C ILE A 102 -7.69 -4.88 6.07
N THR A 103 -7.55 -4.83 7.39
CA THR A 103 -6.29 -5.16 8.09
C THR A 103 -5.94 -6.64 7.87
N ASP A 104 -6.90 -7.56 8.04
CA ASP A 104 -6.68 -8.99 7.87
C ASP A 104 -6.28 -9.36 6.43
N ILE A 105 -6.98 -8.81 5.44
CA ILE A 105 -6.63 -9.05 4.03
C ILE A 105 -5.27 -8.43 3.68
N CYS A 106 -5.01 -7.21 4.13
CA CYS A 106 -3.73 -6.55 3.90
C CYS A 106 -2.57 -7.35 4.52
N HIS A 107 -2.75 -7.89 5.72
CA HIS A 107 -1.77 -8.76 6.37
C HIS A 107 -1.52 -10.04 5.55
N LYS A 108 -2.58 -10.76 5.17
CA LYS A 108 -2.46 -11.99 4.36
C LYS A 108 -1.79 -11.75 3.00
N MET A 109 -2.13 -10.64 2.33
CA MET A 109 -1.52 -10.28 1.05
C MET A 109 -0.05 -9.92 1.21
N GLY A 110 0.29 -9.09 2.21
CA GLY A 110 1.67 -8.73 2.51
C GLY A 110 2.55 -9.95 2.82
N LEU A 111 2.03 -10.90 3.61
CA LEU A 111 2.70 -12.19 3.86
C LEU A 111 2.92 -12.98 2.57
N GLY A 112 1.87 -13.17 1.76
CA GLY A 112 1.97 -13.93 0.52
C GLY A 112 2.94 -13.34 -0.50
N MET A 113 2.96 -12.01 -0.62
CA MET A 113 3.91 -11.29 -1.49
C MET A 113 5.35 -11.45 -0.98
N ALA A 114 5.58 -11.32 0.33
CA ALA A 114 6.90 -11.50 0.93
C ALA A 114 7.43 -12.93 0.71
N GLU A 115 6.63 -13.95 0.98
CA GLU A 115 7.02 -15.36 0.76
C GLU A 115 7.38 -15.63 -0.71
N PHE A 116 6.64 -15.04 -1.65
CA PHE A 116 6.91 -15.20 -3.08
C PHE A 116 8.26 -14.58 -3.47
N LEU A 117 8.56 -13.39 -2.94
CA LEU A 117 9.83 -12.71 -3.15
C LEU A 117 11.02 -13.52 -2.58
N GLU A 118 10.89 -14.06 -1.38
CA GLU A 118 11.94 -14.89 -0.75
C GLU A 118 12.21 -16.18 -1.51
N LYS A 119 11.16 -16.87 -1.99
CA LYS A 119 11.31 -18.10 -2.81
C LYS A 119 12.05 -17.83 -4.12
N LYS A 120 11.76 -16.69 -4.77
CA LYS A 120 12.44 -16.28 -6.02
C LYS A 120 13.93 -16.02 -5.78
N VAL A 121 14.27 -15.39 -4.65
CA VAL A 121 15.67 -15.13 -4.26
C VAL A 121 16.44 -16.42 -4.00
N ASN A 122 15.84 -17.38 -3.29
CA ASN A 122 16.51 -18.65 -3.01
C ASN A 122 16.83 -19.43 -4.29
N SER A 123 15.90 -19.46 -5.25
CA SER A 123 16.16 -20.02 -6.58
C SER A 123 17.35 -19.33 -7.27
N ASN A 124 17.36 -18.00 -7.35
CA ASN A 124 18.48 -17.27 -7.98
C ASN A 124 19.83 -17.54 -7.28
N LYS A 125 19.86 -17.56 -5.94
CA LYS A 125 21.08 -17.86 -5.17
C LYS A 125 21.59 -19.29 -5.40
N GLU A 126 20.71 -20.25 -5.66
CA GLU A 126 21.09 -21.62 -6.03
C GLU A 126 21.71 -21.71 -7.42
N TRP A 127 21.26 -20.89 -8.37
CA TRP A 127 21.86 -20.80 -9.71
C TRP A 127 23.24 -20.14 -9.69
N ASP A 128 23.43 -19.07 -8.91
CA ASP A 128 24.72 -18.37 -8.82
C ASP A 128 25.82 -19.20 -8.14
N LYS A 129 25.46 -20.16 -7.27
CA LYS A 129 26.40 -21.08 -6.63
C LYS A 129 26.92 -22.20 -7.53
N GLN A 130 26.36 -22.37 -8.73
CA GLN A 130 26.75 -23.40 -9.70
C GLN A 130 27.71 -22.88 -10.79
N LYS A 131 28.19 -21.64 -10.69
CA LYS A 131 29.27 -21.08 -11.51
C LYS A 131 30.55 -20.95 -10.71
#